data_AF-A0AAV2YVX5-F1
#
_entry.id   AF-A0AAV2YVX5-F1
#
_cell.length_a   1.000
_cell.length_b   1.000
_cell.length_c   1.000
_cell.angle_alpha   90.00
_cell.angle_beta   90.00
_cell.angle_gamma   90.00
#
_symmetry.space_group_name_H-M   'P 1'
#
loop_
_entity.id
_entity.type
_entity.pdbx_description
1 polymer ?
#
loop_
_entity_poly.entity_id
_entity_poly.type
_entity_poly.pdbx_seq_one_letter_code
_entity_poly.pdbx_strand_id
1 'polypeptide(L)'
;MSVEGIRTIYCISGTACAGDVSDGVCPGRQAPDLPYGSTCGLVRTNVYGCKPYLDDNQTSVAEMSAGDLINCSGHPGGNMPVSVAGAGTFCGSAPVCSGTIYGNCPGELSGLTQPARCDYVREGVYGCTVLP
;
A
#
# COMPACT_ATOMS: atom_id res chain seq x y z
N MET A 1 -2.47 -9.79 -23.19
CA MET A 1 -3.09 -9.58 -21.88
C MET A 1 -2.70 -8.21 -21.35
N SER A 2 -3.70 -7.42 -20.93
CA SER A 2 -3.48 -6.08 -20.40
C SER A 2 -3.43 -6.11 -18.88
N VAL A 3 -2.60 -5.25 -18.30
CA VAL A 3 -2.47 -5.06 -16.85
C VAL A 3 -2.94 -3.64 -16.52
N GLU A 4 -3.77 -3.50 -15.50
CA GLU A 4 -4.34 -2.21 -15.10
C GLU A 4 -3.24 -1.19 -14.82
N GLY A 5 -3.33 -0.02 -15.45
CA GLY A 5 -2.34 1.06 -15.33
C GLY A 5 -1.09 0.92 -16.21
N ILE A 6 -0.93 -0.19 -16.95
CA ILE A 6 0.21 -0.42 -17.84
C ILE A 6 -0.25 -0.42 -19.30
N ARG A 7 0.45 0.36 -20.15
CA ARG A 7 0.12 0.50 -21.58
C ARG A 7 0.63 -0.66 -22.43
N THR A 8 1.56 -1.44 -21.90
CA THR A 8 2.18 -2.59 -22.58
C THR A 8 1.25 -3.80 -22.54
N ILE A 9 1.22 -4.56 -23.64
CA ILE A 9 0.45 -5.81 -23.77
C ILE A 9 1.40 -6.99 -23.60
N TYR A 10 1.01 -7.93 -22.75
CA TYR A 10 1.84 -9.08 -22.37
C TYR A 10 1.27 -10.41 -22.83
N CYS A 11 2.14 -11.38 -23.09
CA CYS A 11 1.74 -12.75 -23.40
C CYS A 11 1.50 -13.54 -22.10
N ILE A 12 0.46 -14.35 -22.08
CA ILE A 12 0.17 -15.34 -21.03
C ILE A 12 -0.08 -16.70 -21.67
N SER A 13 0.11 -17.76 -20.89
CA SER A 13 -0.25 -19.13 -21.29
C SER A 13 -1.39 -19.61 -20.40
N GLY A 14 -2.60 -19.71 -20.96
CA GLY A 14 -3.80 -20.15 -20.25
C GLY A 14 -4.98 -19.20 -20.44
N THR A 15 -6.08 -19.49 -19.73
CA THR A 15 -7.28 -18.63 -19.74
C THR A 15 -6.96 -17.31 -19.07
N ALA A 16 -7.23 -16.19 -19.75
CA ALA A 16 -6.99 -14.85 -19.22
C ALA A 16 -7.90 -14.52 -18.02
N CYS A 17 -7.36 -13.83 -17.02
CA CYS A 17 -8.16 -13.16 -16.00
C CYS A 17 -8.84 -11.93 -16.61
N ALA A 18 -10.06 -12.10 -17.13
CA ALA A 18 -10.81 -11.03 -17.79
C ALA A 18 -12.31 -11.23 -17.64
N GLY A 19 -13.05 -10.15 -17.39
CA GLY A 19 -14.52 -10.20 -17.33
C GLY A 19 -14.99 -10.90 -16.05
N ASP A 20 -15.62 -12.06 -16.20
CA ASP A 20 -16.15 -12.86 -15.09
C ASP A 20 -15.17 -13.95 -14.60
N VAL A 21 -13.96 -14.02 -15.17
CA VAL A 21 -12.99 -15.07 -14.88
C VAL A 21 -12.07 -14.67 -13.71
N SER A 22 -12.37 -15.19 -12.51
CA SER A 22 -11.65 -14.89 -11.25
C SER A 22 -10.35 -15.67 -11.05
N ASP A 23 -10.20 -16.84 -11.67
CA ASP A 23 -9.03 -17.73 -11.56
C ASP A 23 -8.17 -17.75 -12.83
N GLY A 24 -8.23 -16.65 -13.59
CA GLY A 24 -7.48 -16.53 -14.83
C GLY A 24 -5.99 -16.24 -14.61
N VAL A 25 -5.19 -16.52 -15.63
CA VAL A 25 -3.75 -16.31 -15.65
C VAL A 25 -3.44 -14.84 -15.95
N CYS A 26 -2.49 -14.30 -15.19
CA CYS A 26 -1.96 -12.96 -15.38
C CYS A 26 -0.46 -12.98 -15.75
N PRO A 27 0.03 -11.95 -16.46
CA PRO A 27 1.44 -11.83 -16.82
C PRO A 27 2.37 -11.95 -15.60
N GLY A 28 3.38 -12.81 -15.72
CA GLY A 28 4.48 -12.89 -14.77
C GLY A 28 5.46 -11.71 -14.91
N ARG A 29 6.58 -11.77 -14.19
CA ARG A 29 7.61 -10.72 -14.22
C ARG A 29 8.16 -10.51 -15.63
N GLN A 30 8.06 -9.29 -16.15
CA GLN A 30 8.51 -8.88 -17.47
C GLN A 30 9.12 -7.47 -17.40
N ALA A 31 10.43 -7.37 -17.64
CA ALA A 31 11.11 -6.07 -17.68
C ALA A 31 10.84 -5.36 -19.03
N PRO A 32 10.80 -4.02 -19.07
CA PRO A 32 11.05 -3.09 -17.95
C PRO A 32 9.81 -2.75 -17.10
N ASP A 33 8.62 -2.93 -17.67
CA ASP A 33 7.39 -2.30 -17.15
C ASP A 33 6.61 -3.13 -16.10
N LEU A 34 6.95 -4.42 -15.93
CA LEU A 34 6.29 -5.32 -14.99
C LEU A 34 7.30 -6.16 -14.19
N PRO A 35 8.21 -5.53 -13.43
CA PRO A 35 9.33 -6.22 -12.76
C PRO A 35 8.89 -7.21 -11.69
N TYR A 36 7.67 -7.06 -11.14
CA TYR A 36 7.12 -7.91 -10.08
C TYR A 36 6.01 -8.86 -10.55
N GLY A 37 5.56 -8.74 -11.80
CA GLY A 37 4.46 -9.54 -12.36
C GLY A 37 3.10 -8.92 -12.06
N SER A 38 2.02 -9.69 -12.23
CA SER A 38 0.65 -9.26 -11.96
C SER A 38 -0.21 -10.39 -11.38
N THR A 39 -1.26 -10.01 -10.66
CA THR A 39 -2.24 -10.91 -10.04
C THR A 39 -3.64 -10.68 -10.61
N CYS A 40 -4.49 -11.69 -10.55
CA CYS A 40 -5.90 -11.56 -10.93
C CYS A 40 -6.69 -10.90 -9.79
N GLY A 41 -7.53 -9.92 -10.12
CA GLY A 41 -8.41 -9.26 -9.16
C GLY A 41 -9.42 -8.33 -9.84
N LEU A 42 -10.28 -7.71 -9.05
CA LEU A 42 -11.22 -6.72 -9.57
C LEU A 42 -10.49 -5.42 -9.95
N VAL A 43 -10.62 -5.02 -11.21
CA VAL A 43 -10.09 -3.76 -11.75
C VAL A 43 -11.15 -2.65 -11.63
N ARG A 44 -10.79 -1.38 -11.91
CA ARG A 44 -11.69 -0.22 -11.75
C ARG A 44 -13.06 -0.32 -12.43
N THR A 45 -13.19 -1.13 -13.48
CA THR A 45 -14.46 -1.37 -14.17
C THR A 45 -15.33 -2.44 -13.50
N ASN A 46 -14.97 -2.88 -12.30
CA ASN A 46 -15.70 -3.87 -11.49
C ASN A 46 -15.87 -5.24 -12.16
N VAL A 47 -14.91 -5.58 -13.02
CA VAL A 47 -14.74 -6.91 -13.63
C VAL A 47 -13.37 -7.45 -13.25
N TYR A 48 -13.15 -8.76 -13.38
CA TYR A 48 -11.85 -9.37 -13.19
C TYR A 48 -10.87 -8.91 -14.27
N GLY A 49 -9.65 -8.61 -13.85
CA GLY A 49 -8.54 -8.17 -14.69
C GLY A 49 -7.20 -8.31 -13.97
N CYS A 50 -6.10 -8.21 -14.73
CA CYS A 50 -4.76 -8.31 -14.15
C CYS A 50 -4.32 -6.98 -13.54
N LYS A 51 -3.87 -7.02 -12.30
CA LYS A 51 -3.32 -5.88 -11.55
C LYS A 51 -1.83 -6.13 -11.31
N PRO A 52 -0.95 -5.14 -11.48
CA PRO A 52 0.47 -5.36 -11.23
C PRO A 52 0.68 -5.73 -9.77
N TYR A 53 1.64 -6.63 -9.50
CA TYR A 53 2.21 -6.73 -8.17
C TYR A 53 2.95 -5.41 -7.94
N LEU A 54 2.37 -4.62 -7.08
CA LEU A 54 3.03 -3.48 -6.51
C LEU A 54 4.07 -4.11 -5.58
N ASP A 55 5.33 -3.72 -5.70
CA ASP A 55 6.25 -3.84 -4.57
C ASP A 55 5.53 -3.31 -3.31
N ASP A 56 5.94 -3.72 -2.12
CA ASP A 56 5.38 -3.28 -0.82
C ASP A 56 5.33 -1.74 -0.60
N ASN A 57 5.57 -0.95 -1.66
CA ASN A 57 5.63 0.49 -1.71
C ASN A 57 4.94 1.15 -2.93
N GLN A 58 4.03 0.50 -3.66
CA GLN A 58 3.21 1.22 -4.64
C GLN A 58 1.71 1.10 -4.33
N THR A 59 1.13 2.25 -4.03
CA THR A 59 -0.28 2.52 -3.82
C THR A 59 -1.06 2.23 -5.09
N SER A 60 -2.10 1.42 -4.99
CA SER A 60 -3.15 1.36 -6.02
C SER A 60 -3.65 2.79 -6.27
N VAL A 61 -3.59 3.28 -7.50
CA VAL A 61 -4.42 4.41 -7.97
C VAL A 61 -5.90 3.99 -8.07
N ALA A 62 -6.41 3.40 -6.99
CA ALA A 62 -7.69 3.82 -6.44
C ALA A 62 -7.43 5.22 -5.86
N GLU A 63 -8.27 6.20 -6.20
CA GLU A 63 -8.18 7.48 -5.51
C GLU A 63 -8.38 7.25 -4.01
N MET A 64 -7.28 7.33 -3.26
CA MET A 64 -7.19 7.73 -1.86
C MET A 64 -5.71 7.82 -1.50
N SER A 65 -5.17 9.03 -1.67
CA SER A 65 -4.19 9.68 -0.81
C SER A 65 -3.39 8.75 0.11
N ALA A 66 -2.37 8.08 -0.41
CA ALA A 66 -1.34 7.45 0.43
C ALA A 66 -0.38 8.47 1.06
N GLY A 67 -0.66 9.76 0.91
CA GLY A 67 0.26 10.84 1.21
C GLY A 67 0.17 11.91 0.14
N ASP A 68 -0.98 12.54 -0.02
CA ASP A 68 -1.02 13.81 -0.74
C ASP A 68 -0.39 14.88 0.19
N LEU A 69 0.94 14.92 0.13
CA LEU A 69 1.84 16.01 0.53
C LEU A 69 2.20 16.19 2.01
N ILE A 70 2.17 15.16 2.88
CA ILE A 70 2.74 15.36 4.23
C ILE A 70 4.27 15.37 4.16
N ASN A 71 4.84 16.57 4.07
CA ASN A 71 6.27 16.79 4.16
C ASN A 71 6.66 16.86 5.65
N CYS A 72 7.17 15.76 6.18
CA CYS A 72 7.63 15.71 7.56
C CYS A 72 9.00 16.38 7.77
N SER A 73 9.65 16.93 6.74
CA SER A 73 10.98 17.53 6.86
C SER A 73 10.96 18.74 7.81
N GLY A 74 11.59 18.59 8.98
CA GLY A 74 11.64 19.64 10.00
C GLY A 74 10.40 19.70 10.91
N HIS A 75 9.52 18.69 10.86
CA HIS A 75 8.31 18.66 11.68
C HIS A 75 8.66 18.28 13.13
N PRO A 76 8.09 18.96 14.15
CA PRO A 76 8.38 18.66 15.57
C PRO A 76 7.99 17.25 16.02
N GLY A 77 7.01 16.64 15.33
CA GLY A 77 6.60 15.25 15.52
C GLY A 77 7.54 14.19 14.92
N GLY A 78 8.54 14.62 14.14
CA GLY A 78 9.53 13.75 13.50
C GLY A 78 9.54 13.87 11.97
N ASN A 79 10.59 13.32 11.34
CA ASN A 79 10.83 13.51 9.91
C ASN A 79 10.30 12.40 9.01
N MET A 80 9.59 11.42 9.57
CA MET A 80 9.18 10.23 8.85
C MET A 80 7.65 10.13 8.78
N PRO A 81 7.06 9.89 7.61
CA PRO A 81 5.63 9.63 7.51
C PRO A 81 5.31 8.26 8.11
N VAL A 82 4.27 8.21 8.95
CA VAL A 82 3.82 7.02 9.65
C VAL A 82 2.30 6.90 9.54
N SER A 83 1.84 5.72 9.13
CA SER A 83 0.41 5.41 9.03
C SER A 83 -0.12 4.91 10.38
N VAL A 84 -1.20 5.52 10.83
CA VAL A 84 -1.93 5.14 12.05
C VAL A 84 -3.26 4.53 11.64
N ALA A 85 -3.46 3.27 12.02
CA ALA A 85 -4.69 2.53 11.77
C ALA A 85 -5.89 3.28 12.40
N GLY A 86 -6.87 3.61 11.55
CA GLY A 86 -8.09 4.32 11.97
C GLY A 86 -7.98 5.84 12.04
N ALA A 87 -6.80 6.44 11.80
CA ALA A 87 -6.61 7.90 11.89
C ALA A 87 -6.00 8.55 10.64
N GLY A 88 -5.15 7.86 9.87
CA GLY A 88 -4.49 8.41 8.67
C GLY A 88 -2.96 8.46 8.79
N THR A 89 -2.31 9.37 8.06
CA THR A 89 -0.83 9.48 8.00
C THR A 89 -0.33 10.72 8.73
N PHE A 90 0.67 10.54 9.60
CA PHE A 90 1.21 11.58 10.46
C PHE A 90 2.73 11.50 10.55
N CYS A 91 3.37 12.56 11.03
CA CYS A 91 4.81 12.59 11.19
C CYS A 91 5.25 11.92 12.50
N GLY A 92 6.26 11.05 12.42
CA GLY A 92 6.84 10.32 13.54
C GLY A 92 8.37 10.32 13.52
N SER A 93 8.96 10.08 14.68
CA SER A 93 10.41 9.98 14.84
C SER A 93 10.91 8.55 14.61
N ALA A 94 12.00 8.39 13.86
CA ALA A 94 12.63 7.08 13.69
C ALA A 94 13.18 6.54 15.03
N PRO A 95 13.22 5.20 15.23
CA PRO A 95 12.66 4.18 14.34
C PRO A 95 11.13 4.13 14.45
N VAL A 96 10.45 4.06 13.31
CA VAL A 96 8.97 4.05 13.26
C VAL A 96 8.43 2.63 13.45
N CYS A 97 7.29 2.51 14.14
CA CYS A 97 6.59 1.24 14.31
C CYS A 97 5.99 0.77 12.98
N SER A 98 6.62 -0.22 12.35
CA SER A 98 6.17 -0.76 11.06
C SER A 98 6.77 -2.15 10.80
N GLY A 99 5.96 -3.07 10.28
CA GLY A 99 6.41 -4.40 9.89
C GLY A 99 6.86 -5.20 11.12
N THR A 100 8.14 -5.55 11.19
CA THR A 100 8.71 -6.28 12.35
C THR A 100 9.37 -5.35 13.38
N ILE A 101 9.30 -4.03 13.16
CA ILE A 101 9.97 -3.03 13.99
C ILE A 101 9.00 -2.52 15.05
N TYR A 102 9.30 -2.82 16.32
CA TYR A 102 8.68 -2.14 17.46
C TYR A 102 9.36 -0.78 17.65
N GLY A 103 8.64 0.30 17.34
CA GLY A 103 9.19 1.65 17.27
C GLY A 103 8.23 2.72 17.77
N ASN A 104 8.56 3.97 17.44
CA ASN A 104 7.77 5.14 17.82
C ASN A 104 6.53 5.29 16.93
N CYS A 105 5.49 5.86 17.52
CA CYS A 105 4.28 6.26 16.83
C CYS A 105 4.02 7.77 16.98
N PRO A 106 3.27 8.37 16.04
CA PRO A 106 2.90 9.78 16.12
C PRO A 106 2.08 10.10 17.37
N GLY A 107 2.37 11.23 18.01
CA GLY A 107 1.61 11.76 19.13
C GLY A 107 0.70 12.92 18.72
N GLU A 108 0.12 13.60 19.70
CA GLU A 108 -0.81 14.71 19.48
C GLU A 108 -0.20 15.87 18.68
N LEU A 109 1.09 16.13 18.89
CA LEU A 109 1.89 17.14 18.17
C LEU A 109 1.94 16.93 16.64
N SER A 110 1.55 15.75 16.15
CA SER A 110 1.51 15.44 14.73
C SER A 110 0.15 15.70 14.09
N GLY A 111 -0.82 16.27 14.81
CA GLY A 111 -2.19 16.48 14.35
C GLY A 111 -3.16 15.35 14.73
N LEU A 112 -2.71 14.45 15.62
CA LEU A 112 -3.52 13.37 16.19
C LEU A 112 -4.36 13.90 17.34
N THR A 113 -5.66 13.59 17.36
CA THR A 113 -6.53 13.90 18.52
C THR A 113 -6.31 12.97 19.70
N GLN A 114 -5.66 11.82 19.46
CA GLN A 114 -5.30 10.83 20.47
C GLN A 114 -3.91 10.27 20.11
N PRO A 115 -3.04 9.99 21.09
CA PRO A 115 -1.73 9.43 20.80
C PRO A 115 -1.85 8.01 20.22
N ALA A 116 -1.04 7.69 19.22
CA ALA A 116 -0.94 6.34 18.69
C ALA A 116 0.10 5.53 19.46
N ARG A 117 -0.14 4.23 19.60
CA ARG A 117 0.82 3.27 20.16
C ARG A 117 1.22 2.22 19.12
N CYS A 118 2.41 1.69 19.28
CA CYS A 118 2.87 0.56 18.48
C CYS A 118 2.18 -0.72 18.99
N ASP A 119 1.41 -1.36 18.13
CA ASP A 119 0.66 -2.58 18.47
C ASP A 119 0.62 -3.54 17.27
N TYR A 120 0.17 -4.77 17.49
CA TYR A 120 -0.01 -5.72 16.41
C TYR A 120 -1.25 -5.37 15.59
N VAL A 121 -1.03 -4.96 14.34
CA VAL A 121 -2.12 -4.76 13.36
C VAL A 121 -2.52 -6.06 12.67
N ARG A 122 -1.58 -7.01 12.59
CA ARG A 122 -1.77 -8.42 12.20
C ARG A 122 -0.76 -9.29 12.95
N GLU A 123 -0.95 -10.61 12.95
CA GLU A 123 0.02 -11.54 13.54
C GLU A 123 1.43 -11.31 12.95
N GLY A 124 2.38 -10.97 13.81
CA GLY A 124 3.76 -10.71 13.42
C GLY A 124 4.03 -9.37 12.74
N VAL A 125 3.02 -8.48 12.64
CA VAL A 125 3.14 -7.15 12.01
C VAL A 125 2.75 -6.06 13.00
N TYR A 126 3.74 -5.28 13.41
CA TYR A 126 3.60 -4.04 14.15
C TYR A 126 3.11 -2.90 13.26
N GLY A 127 2.21 -2.09 13.81
CA GLY A 127 1.76 -0.84 13.22
C GLY A 127 1.21 0.10 14.29
N CYS A 128 1.14 1.39 13.94
CA CYS A 128 0.59 2.37 14.86
C CYS A 128 -0.95 2.29 14.89
N THR A 129 -1.52 2.24 16.09
CA THR A 129 -2.97 2.21 16.30
C THR A 129 -3.38 3.31 17.28
N VAL A 130 -4.52 3.95 17.04
CA VAL A 130 -5.10 4.87 18.03
C VAL A 130 -5.70 4.08 19.19
N LEU A 131 -5.55 4.61 20.40
CA LEU A 131 -6.24 4.12 21.57
C LEU A 131 -7.72 4.49 21.48
N PRO A 132 -8.67 3.55 21.65
CA PRO A 132 -10.09 3.89 21.74
C PRO A 132 -10.41 4.79 22.94
#